data_AF-K3X2C9-F1
#
_entry.id   AF-K3X2C9-F1
#
_cell.length_a   1.000
_cell.length_b   1.000
_cell.length_c   1.000
_cell.angle_alpha   90.00
_cell.angle_beta   90.00
_cell.angle_gamma   90.00
#
_symmetry.space_group_name_H-M   'P 1'
#
loop_
_entity.id
_entity.type
_entity.pdbx_description
1 polymer ?
#
loop_
_entity_poly.entity_id
_entity_poly.type
_entity_poly.pdbx_seq_one_letter_code
_entity_poly.pdbx_strand_id
1 'polypeptide(L)'
;MWQMKYYKAAYRSTPNTVVTSADVGALFGTSGFIKFTAHANDKSFFGGIELLRDADRLEEHIGRFATGGRYSLLALTDFYLIDFRRINKTSKEKIATDMDIYEKLFVVTFDATLENVIVVNSKMEGIFKMESPRQL
;
A
#
# COMPACT_ATOMS: atom_id res chain seq x y z
N MET A 1 6.90 -4.62 15.28
CA MET A 1 5.84 -4.77 14.25
C MET A 1 6.08 -3.77 13.11
N TRP A 2 6.31 -4.25 11.87
CA TRP A 2 6.70 -3.41 10.71
C TRP A 2 5.59 -2.49 10.19
N GLN A 3 4.32 -2.89 10.34
CA GLN A 3 3.16 -2.07 9.96
C GLN A 3 3.13 -0.72 10.70
N MET A 4 3.55 -0.68 11.98
CA MET A 4 3.66 0.58 12.72
C MET A 4 4.86 1.43 12.31
N LYS A 5 5.88 0.83 11.70
CA LYS A 5 6.98 1.60 11.08
C LYS A 5 6.50 2.27 9.81
N TYR A 6 5.68 1.60 8.99
CA TYR A 6 4.98 2.23 7.88
C TYR A 6 4.11 3.39 8.37
N TYR A 7 3.27 3.19 9.40
CA TYR A 7 2.42 4.26 9.93
C TYR A 7 3.21 5.50 10.35
N LYS A 8 4.30 5.31 11.11
CA LYS A 8 5.17 6.41 11.54
C LYS A 8 5.85 7.13 10.36
N ALA A 9 6.23 6.39 9.32
CA ALA A 9 6.81 6.97 8.11
C ALA A 9 5.76 7.76 7.32
N ALA A 10 4.58 7.16 7.07
CA ALA A 10 3.46 7.81 6.40
C ALA A 10 3.10 9.12 7.12
N TYR A 11 2.87 9.08 8.44
CA TYR A 11 2.56 10.27 9.24
C TYR A 11 3.60 11.40 9.14
N ARG A 12 4.89 11.06 8.99
CA ARG A 12 5.97 12.05 8.86
C ARG A 12 6.13 12.59 7.44
N SER A 13 5.73 11.82 6.44
CA SER A 13 5.96 12.13 5.03
C SER A 13 4.72 12.70 4.33
N THR A 14 3.53 12.51 4.90
CA THR A 14 2.29 13.10 4.37
C THR A 14 2.21 14.59 4.72
N PRO A 15 1.72 15.45 3.81
CA PRO A 15 1.39 16.83 4.14
C PRO A 15 0.45 16.92 5.34
N ASN A 16 0.50 18.03 6.09
CA ASN A 16 -0.41 18.28 7.22
C ASN A 16 -1.89 18.40 6.83
N THR A 17 -2.19 18.44 5.54
CA THR A 17 -3.54 18.40 4.96
C THR A 17 -4.08 16.98 4.79
N VAL A 18 -3.25 15.95 4.97
CA VAL A 18 -3.61 14.54 4.84
C VAL A 18 -3.39 13.81 6.16
N VAL A 19 -4.40 13.08 6.61
CA VAL A 19 -4.37 12.30 7.85
C VAL A 19 -4.38 10.82 7.53
N THR A 20 -3.36 10.11 8.00
CA THR A 20 -3.35 8.63 7.99
C THR A 20 -3.85 8.11 9.33
N SER A 21 -4.81 7.20 9.30
CA SER A 21 -5.38 6.55 10.49
C SER A 21 -5.12 5.05 10.45
N ALA A 22 -4.79 4.46 11.60
CA ALA A 22 -4.62 3.00 11.75
C ALA A 22 -5.90 2.37 12.31
N ASP A 23 -6.15 1.10 11.96
CA ASP A 23 -7.15 0.24 12.60
C ASP A 23 -8.58 0.82 12.63
N VAL A 24 -9.07 1.25 11.46
CA VAL A 24 -10.30 2.06 11.37
C VAL A 24 -11.57 1.22 11.31
N GLY A 25 -11.50 -0.07 10.99
CA GLY A 25 -12.73 -0.83 10.77
C GLY A 25 -13.55 -1.08 12.05
N ALA A 26 -12.94 -0.95 13.24
CA ALA A 26 -13.67 -1.01 14.51
C ALA A 26 -14.57 0.22 14.70
N LEU A 27 -14.15 1.38 14.19
CA LEU A 27 -14.93 2.63 14.23
C LEU A 27 -16.16 2.57 13.30
N PHE A 28 -16.17 1.67 12.33
CA PHE A 28 -17.27 1.49 11.37
C PHE A 28 -18.04 0.18 11.59
N GLY A 29 -17.82 -0.52 12.72
CA GLY A 29 -18.61 -1.70 13.10
C GLY A 29 -18.44 -2.93 12.19
N THR A 30 -17.34 -3.03 11.43
CA THR A 30 -17.10 -4.14 10.50
C THR A 30 -16.01 -5.08 10.99
N SER A 31 -16.26 -6.40 11.00
CA SER A 31 -15.23 -7.39 11.33
C SER A 31 -14.27 -7.59 10.14
N GLY A 32 -12.98 -7.32 10.36
CA GLY A 32 -11.91 -7.50 9.37
C GLY A 32 -11.36 -6.18 8.88
N PHE A 33 -10.56 -5.53 9.73
CA PHE A 33 -10.17 -4.13 9.60
C PHE A 33 -9.15 -3.88 8.49
N ILE A 34 -9.47 -2.90 7.63
CA ILE A 34 -8.49 -2.29 6.74
C ILE A 34 -7.29 -1.79 7.56
N LYS A 35 -6.07 -1.99 7.05
CA LYS A 35 -4.85 -1.70 7.82
C LYS A 35 -4.73 -0.21 8.14
N PHE A 36 -4.93 0.64 7.13
CA PHE A 36 -4.92 2.08 7.30
C PHE A 36 -5.95 2.74 6.37
N THR A 37 -6.31 3.98 6.69
CA THR A 37 -6.96 4.89 5.75
C THR A 37 -6.15 6.17 5.66
N ALA A 38 -6.28 6.87 4.53
CA ALA A 38 -5.76 8.22 4.34
C ALA A 38 -6.90 9.12 3.86
N HIS A 39 -7.04 10.31 4.45
CA HIS A 39 -8.03 11.28 3.98
C HIS A 39 -7.46 12.70 3.98
N ALA A 40 -7.95 13.51 3.06
CA ALA A 40 -7.67 14.95 3.04
C ALA A 40 -8.62 15.69 4.00
N ASN A 41 -8.13 16.72 4.68
CA ASN A 41 -8.92 17.50 5.64
C ASN A 41 -10.12 18.21 4.99
N ASP A 42 -9.99 18.58 3.72
CA ASP A 42 -11.06 19.17 2.90
C ASP A 42 -12.07 18.12 2.38
N LYS A 43 -11.88 16.84 2.74
CA LYS A 43 -12.71 15.69 2.33
C LYS A 43 -12.71 15.42 0.82
N SER A 44 -11.74 15.97 0.08
CA SER A 44 -11.58 15.70 -1.36
C SER A 44 -11.21 14.25 -1.67
N PHE A 45 -10.64 13.54 -0.71
CA PHE A 45 -10.17 12.17 -0.86
C PHE A 45 -10.35 11.36 0.44
N PHE A 46 -10.78 10.10 0.31
CA PHE A 46 -10.76 9.12 1.39
C PHE A 46 -10.37 7.73 0.85
N GLY A 47 -9.11 7.36 1.04
CA GLY A 47 -8.53 6.13 0.53
C GLY A 47 -8.30 5.06 1.58
N GLY A 48 -8.47 3.81 1.16
CA GLY A 48 -8.05 2.65 1.93
C GLY A 48 -6.62 2.21 1.62
N ILE A 49 -5.88 1.72 2.61
CA ILE A 49 -4.52 1.21 2.42
C ILE A 49 -4.38 -0.17 3.06
N GLU A 50 -3.93 -1.14 2.27
CA GLU A 50 -3.47 -2.43 2.77
C GLU A 50 -1.98 -2.65 2.50
N LEU A 51 -1.33 -3.34 3.43
CA LEU A 51 0.07 -3.71 3.34
C LEU A 51 0.19 -5.24 3.25
N LEU A 52 0.86 -5.71 2.20
CA LEU A 52 1.20 -7.12 2.00
C LEU A 52 2.70 -7.36 2.08
N ARG A 53 3.06 -8.63 2.12
CA ARG A 53 4.43 -9.09 1.97
C ARG A 53 4.44 -10.30 1.06
N ASP A 54 5.35 -10.28 0.09
CA ASP A 54 5.61 -11.39 -0.82
C ASP A 54 4.33 -11.96 -1.48
N ALA A 55 3.40 -11.07 -1.84
CA ALA A 55 2.12 -11.40 -2.47
C ALA A 55 1.19 -12.32 -1.63
N ASP A 56 1.37 -12.38 -0.30
CA ASP A 56 0.53 -13.21 0.56
C ASP A 56 -0.96 -12.90 0.35
N ARG A 57 -1.69 -13.86 -0.23
CA ARG A 57 -3.13 -13.78 -0.51
C ARG A 57 -3.53 -12.51 -1.27
N LEU A 58 -2.69 -12.06 -2.21
CA LEU A 58 -2.89 -10.84 -2.99
C LEU A 58 -4.30 -10.71 -3.59
N GLU A 59 -4.78 -11.76 -4.26
CA GLU A 59 -6.11 -11.78 -4.87
C GLU A 59 -7.23 -11.62 -3.84
N GLU A 60 -7.14 -12.30 -2.70
CA GLU A 60 -8.12 -12.17 -1.61
C GLU A 60 -8.17 -10.74 -1.10
N HIS A 61 -7.01 -10.13 -0.89
CA HIS A 61 -6.88 -8.77 -0.37
C HIS A 61 -7.43 -7.72 -1.35
N ILE A 62 -7.22 -7.89 -2.66
CA ILE A 62 -7.83 -7.05 -3.70
C ILE A 62 -9.35 -7.26 -3.76
N GLY A 63 -9.80 -8.52 -3.67
CA GLY A 63 -11.22 -8.86 -3.65
C GLY A 63 -12.00 -8.22 -2.50
N ARG A 64 -11.34 -7.85 -1.39
CA ARG A 64 -11.99 -7.11 -0.29
C ARG A 64 -12.46 -5.71 -0.70
N PHE A 65 -11.79 -5.08 -1.67
CA PHE A 65 -12.15 -3.76 -2.20
C PHE A 65 -13.16 -3.80 -3.35
N ALA A 66 -13.42 -4.98 -3.93
CA ALA A 66 -14.38 -5.13 -5.00
C ALA A 66 -15.82 -4.82 -4.56
N THR A 67 -16.72 -4.59 -5.52
CA THR A 67 -18.16 -4.42 -5.25
C THR A 67 -18.71 -5.64 -4.51
N GLY A 68 -19.38 -5.41 -3.37
CA GLY A 68 -19.86 -6.48 -2.48
C GLY A 68 -18.77 -7.14 -1.61
N GLY A 69 -17.51 -6.73 -1.77
CA GLY A 69 -16.39 -7.14 -0.94
C GLY A 69 -16.47 -6.57 0.48
N ARG A 70 -15.60 -7.06 1.36
CA ARG A 70 -15.60 -6.72 2.80
C ARG A 70 -15.49 -5.22 3.08
N TYR A 71 -14.83 -4.45 2.22
CA TYR A 71 -14.63 -3.01 2.37
C TYR A 71 -15.65 -2.16 1.61
N SER A 72 -16.62 -2.76 0.92
CA SER A 72 -17.63 -2.04 0.14
C SER A 72 -18.47 -1.04 0.95
N LEU A 73 -18.59 -1.24 2.28
CA LEU A 73 -19.34 -0.37 3.18
C LEU A 73 -18.53 0.82 3.73
N LEU A 74 -17.23 0.88 3.48
CA LEU A 74 -16.35 1.91 4.07
C LEU A 74 -16.40 3.27 3.33
N ALA A 75 -17.26 3.40 2.30
CA ALA A 75 -17.41 4.62 1.48
C ALA A 75 -16.07 5.21 1.00
N LEU A 76 -15.09 4.34 0.72
CA LEU A 76 -13.78 4.73 0.22
C LEU A 76 -13.93 5.26 -1.21
N THR A 77 -13.25 6.36 -1.51
CA THR A 77 -13.19 6.92 -2.87
C THR A 77 -12.12 6.25 -3.73
N ASP A 78 -11.11 5.64 -3.11
CA ASP A 78 -10.07 4.85 -3.78
C ASP A 78 -9.40 3.88 -2.78
N PHE A 79 -8.49 3.03 -3.27
CA PHE A 79 -7.63 2.22 -2.41
C PHE A 79 -6.24 1.98 -3.02
N TYR A 80 -5.30 1.69 -2.12
CA TYR A 80 -3.93 1.36 -2.48
C TYR A 80 -3.50 0.08 -1.77
N LEU A 81 -2.97 -0.86 -2.54
CA LEU A 81 -2.38 -2.07 -1.98
C LEU A 81 -0.87 -2.00 -2.17
N ILE A 82 -0.14 -1.97 -1.06
CA ILE A 82 1.32 -1.84 -1.05
C ILE A 82 1.93 -3.18 -0.65
N ASP A 83 2.58 -3.84 -1.59
CA ASP A 83 3.20 -5.14 -1.38
C ASP A 83 4.72 -5.03 -1.33
N PHE A 84 5.32 -5.53 -0.25
CA PHE A 84 6.76 -5.52 -0.04
C PHE A 84 7.34 -6.83 -0.55
N ARG A 85 8.20 -6.76 -1.56
CA ARG A 85 8.77 -7.94 -2.22
C ARG A 85 10.27 -7.86 -2.34
N ARG A 86 10.95 -8.92 -1.89
CA ARG A 86 12.38 -9.03 -2.11
C ARG A 86 12.68 -9.43 -3.55
N ILE A 87 13.58 -8.69 -4.21
CA ILE A 87 14.04 -9.03 -5.56
C ILE A 87 15.00 -10.20 -5.47
N ASN A 88 14.70 -11.25 -6.24
CA ASN A 88 15.63 -12.28 -6.67
C ASN A 88 15.38 -12.58 -8.17
N LYS A 89 16.14 -13.49 -8.77
CA LYS A 89 16.03 -13.78 -10.21
C LYS A 89 14.62 -14.25 -10.60
N THR A 90 13.94 -15.00 -9.73
CA THR A 90 12.63 -15.61 -9.96
C THR A 90 11.47 -14.65 -9.66
N SER A 91 11.65 -13.69 -8.75
CA SER A 91 10.55 -12.81 -8.33
C SER A 91 10.23 -11.69 -9.33
N LYS A 92 11.17 -11.29 -10.20
CA LYS A 92 10.98 -10.18 -11.15
C LYS A 92 9.83 -10.41 -12.13
N GLU A 93 9.76 -11.60 -12.72
CA GLU A 93 8.70 -11.95 -13.69
C GLU A 93 7.33 -11.98 -13.00
N LYS A 94 7.23 -12.62 -11.83
CA LYS A 94 6.00 -12.65 -11.04
C LYS A 94 5.54 -11.25 -10.61
N ILE A 95 6.47 -10.36 -10.25
CA ILE A 95 6.16 -8.95 -9.95
C ILE A 95 5.55 -8.27 -11.17
N ALA A 96 6.16 -8.43 -12.34
CA ALA A 96 5.65 -7.82 -13.56
C ALA A 96 4.24 -8.36 -13.91
N THR A 97 4.01 -9.66 -13.79
CA THR A 97 2.69 -10.28 -14.03
C THR A 97 1.64 -9.76 -13.06
N ASP A 98 1.91 -9.77 -11.75
CA ASP A 98 0.94 -9.29 -10.76
C ASP A 98 0.62 -7.80 -10.97
N MET A 99 1.62 -6.99 -11.32
CA MET A 99 1.43 -5.57 -11.62
C MET A 99 0.65 -5.34 -12.90
N ASP A 100 0.70 -6.23 -13.89
CA ASP A 100 -0.11 -6.07 -15.11
C ASP A 100 -1.59 -6.38 -14.84
N ILE A 101 -1.86 -7.35 -13.96
CA ILE A 101 -3.21 -7.77 -13.57
C ILE A 101 -3.87 -6.74 -12.64
N TYR A 102 -3.13 -6.20 -11.67
CA TYR A 102 -3.69 -5.40 -10.58
C TYR A 102 -3.30 -3.93 -10.64
N GLU A 103 -4.17 -3.09 -11.19
CA GLU A 103 -3.92 -1.65 -11.40
C GLU A 103 -3.57 -0.89 -10.11
N LYS A 104 -4.23 -1.21 -8.99
CA LYS A 104 -4.04 -0.52 -7.70
C LYS A 104 -2.92 -1.12 -6.84
N LEU A 105 -2.10 -2.01 -7.41
CA LEU A 105 -0.95 -2.63 -6.74
C LEU A 105 0.29 -1.73 -6.86
N PHE A 106 0.80 -1.29 -5.73
CA PHE A 106 2.14 -0.73 -5.59
C PHE A 106 3.07 -1.82 -5.07
N VAL A 107 4.20 -2.03 -5.74
CA VAL A 107 5.22 -2.97 -5.27
C VAL A 107 6.42 -2.19 -4.77
N VAL A 108 6.74 -2.36 -3.49
CA VAL A 108 8.00 -1.94 -2.90
C VAL A 108 8.98 -3.08 -3.07
N THR A 109 9.87 -2.94 -4.04
CA THR A 109 10.92 -3.90 -4.30
C THR A 109 12.18 -3.54 -3.53
N PHE A 110 12.84 -4.53 -2.94
CA PHE A 110 14.09 -4.34 -2.21
C PHE A 110 15.04 -5.53 -2.38
N ASP A 111 16.35 -5.29 -2.32
CA ASP A 111 17.36 -6.35 -2.33
C ASP A 111 17.70 -6.85 -0.90
N ALA A 112 18.69 -7.72 -0.80
CA ALA A 112 19.14 -8.28 0.48
C ALA A 112 19.70 -7.22 1.45
N THR A 113 20.30 -6.16 0.90
CA THR A 113 21.06 -5.15 1.64
C THR A 113 20.23 -3.90 1.94
N LEU A 114 19.03 -3.78 1.34
CA LEU A 114 18.17 -2.59 1.33
C LEU A 114 18.83 -1.36 0.68
N GLU A 115 19.87 -1.56 -0.13
CA GLU A 115 20.55 -0.49 -0.85
C GLU A 115 19.77 -0.07 -2.09
N ASN A 116 19.02 -1.01 -2.68
CA ASN A 116 18.16 -0.77 -3.82
C ASN A 116 16.69 -0.95 -3.42
N VAL A 117 16.03 0.15 -3.05
CA VAL A 117 14.59 0.17 -2.76
C VAL A 117 13.86 1.00 -3.82
N ILE A 118 12.89 0.38 -4.49
CA ILE A 118 12.13 1.01 -5.57
C ILE A 118 10.64 0.75 -5.35
N VAL A 119 9.83 1.79 -5.45
CA VAL A 119 8.37 1.67 -5.52
C VAL A 119 7.94 1.77 -6.97
N VAL A 120 7.18 0.79 -7.43
CA VAL A 120 6.70 0.72 -8.82
C VAL A 120 5.19 0.47 -8.82
N ASN A 121 4.49 1.13 -9.74
CA ASN A 121 3.16 0.77 -10.19
C ASN A 121 3.17 0.83 -11.73
N SER A 122 2.60 -0.17 -12.40
CA SER A 122 2.68 -0.33 -13.87
C SER A 122 1.70 0.57 -14.63
N LYS A 123 0.65 1.05 -13.96
CA LYS A 123 -0.47 1.77 -14.55
C LYS A 123 -0.48 3.26 -14.18
N MET A 124 0.37 3.70 -13.26
CA MET A 124 0.64 5.12 -13.00
C MET A 124 2.02 5.49 -13.51
N GLU A 125 2.12 6.63 -14.20
CA GLU A 125 3.39 7.18 -14.67
C GLU A 125 4.25 7.60 -13.46
N GLY A 126 5.08 6.70 -12.95
CA GLY A 126 6.00 7.01 -11.86
C GLY A 126 6.77 5.80 -11.33
N ILE A 127 8.10 5.84 -11.46
CA ILE A 127 9.01 4.96 -10.71
C ILE A 127 9.65 5.80 -9.61
N PHE A 128 9.35 5.50 -8.35
CA PHE A 128 9.96 6.19 -7.23
C PHE A 128 11.16 5.38 -6.74
N LYS A 129 12.37 5.87 -7.04
CA LYS A 129 13.60 5.31 -6.51
C LYS A 129 13.98 6.07 -5.25
N MET A 130 14.25 5.33 -4.17
CA MET A 130 14.84 5.93 -2.99
C MET A 130 16.34 6.09 -3.26
N GLU A 131 16.84 7.32 -3.29
CA GLU A 131 18.29 7.53 -3.24
C GLU A 131 18.78 7.11 -1.86
N SER A 132 19.92 6.41 -1.81
CA SER A 132 20.55 6.04 -0.54
C SER A 132 20.68 7.28 0.35
N PRO A 133 20.35 7.19 1.65
CA PRO A 133 20.52 8.32 2.54
C PRO A 133 21.98 8.74 2.47
N ARG A 134 22.24 10.00 2.09
CA ARG A 134 23.56 10.60 2.30
C ARG A 134 23.87 10.41 3.77
N GLN A 135 25.00 9.79 4.07
CA GLN A 135 25.52 9.71 5.44
C GLN A 135 25.52 11.15 5.98
N LEU A 136 24.69 11.38 7.01
CA LEU A 136 24.75 12.59 7.83
C LEU A 136 25.95 12.50 8.76
#